data_AF-A0A383BJ54-F1
#
_entry.id   AF-A0A383BJ54-F1
#
_cell.length_a   1.000
_cell.length_b   1.000
_cell.length_c   1.000
_cell.angle_alpha   90.00
_cell.angle_beta   90.00
_cell.angle_gamma   90.00
#
_symmetry.space_group_name_H-M   'P 1'
#
loop_
_entity.id
_entity.type
_entity.pdbx_description
1 polymer ?
#
loop_
_entity_poly.entity_id
_entity_poly.type
_entity_poly.pdbx_seq_one_letter_code
_entity_poly.pdbx_strand_id
1 'polypeptide(L)'
;VIAAAEAGGQSAESIEVLEADIKKSGTLVARRVYWVFFAPENRPKWVAWLQKKYGVTEEQATWIVGSMDVLPASKRIPEDTLHALGEANFTHTEFPNHQRAVQIVSEQDSFNLADFRESILDTYELGVSQRLYELPDYQQGYDLTPEVKAFLLDEVGIDVGSWQTRGMQPGDWPGFGSVQKTGGEFRAAYDAFAGLCVSIAKEVS
;
A
#
# COMPACT_ATOMS: atom_id res chain seq x y z
N VAL A 1 -20.62 -5.72 -14.15
CA VAL A 1 -20.14 -4.36 -13.81
C VAL A 1 -20.15 -3.48 -15.04
N ILE A 2 -19.46 -3.87 -16.13
CA ILE A 2 -19.44 -3.13 -17.41
C ILE A 2 -20.86 -2.81 -17.93
N ALA A 3 -21.73 -3.81 -18.08
CA ALA A 3 -23.11 -3.59 -18.54
C ALA A 3 -23.97 -2.65 -17.66
N ALA A 4 -23.66 -2.54 -16.36
CA ALA A 4 -24.37 -1.65 -15.43
C ALA A 4 -23.83 -0.22 -15.47
N ALA A 5 -22.54 -0.05 -15.75
CA ALA A 5 -21.89 1.25 -15.89
C ALA A 5 -22.09 1.86 -17.30
N GLU A 6 -22.20 1.02 -18.34
CA GLU A 6 -22.66 1.44 -19.67
C GLU A 6 -24.09 1.98 -19.64
N ALA A 7 -24.97 1.35 -18.85
CA ALA A 7 -26.33 1.86 -18.60
C ALA A 7 -26.35 3.21 -17.86
N GLY A 8 -25.24 3.57 -17.19
CA GLY A 8 -25.01 4.87 -16.54
C GLY A 8 -24.28 5.90 -17.41
N GLY A 9 -23.97 5.58 -18.67
CA GLY A 9 -23.34 6.51 -19.62
C GLY A 9 -21.80 6.49 -19.66
N GLN A 10 -21.14 5.50 -19.04
CA GLN A 10 -19.69 5.32 -19.17
C GLN A 10 -19.35 4.31 -20.28
N SER A 11 -18.26 4.54 -21.02
CA SER A 11 -17.81 3.57 -22.02
C SER A 11 -17.13 2.38 -21.35
N ALA A 12 -17.22 1.18 -21.95
CA ALA A 12 -16.47 0.00 -21.51
C ALA A 12 -14.98 0.29 -21.32
N GLU A 13 -14.37 1.02 -22.26
CA GLU A 13 -12.98 1.45 -22.20
C GLU A 13 -12.66 2.28 -20.95
N SER A 14 -13.54 3.24 -20.60
CA SER A 14 -13.33 4.08 -19.40
C SER A 14 -13.37 3.25 -18.10
N ILE A 15 -14.20 2.20 -18.07
CA ILE A 15 -14.34 1.30 -16.93
C ILE A 15 -13.10 0.42 -16.82
N GLU A 16 -12.61 -0.13 -17.93
CA GLU A 16 -11.40 -0.96 -17.95
C GLU A 16 -10.16 -0.17 -17.48
N VAL A 17 -10.02 1.08 -17.92
CA VAL A 17 -8.96 1.98 -17.47
C VAL A 17 -9.06 2.24 -15.97
N LEU A 18 -10.26 2.55 -15.47
CA LEU A 18 -10.45 2.81 -14.04
C LEU A 18 -10.19 1.56 -13.20
N GLU A 19 -10.62 0.37 -13.64
CA GLU A 19 -10.31 -0.90 -12.97
C GLU A 19 -8.80 -1.18 -12.94
N ALA A 20 -8.10 -0.91 -14.05
CA ALA A 20 -6.65 -1.04 -14.12
C ALA A 20 -5.93 -0.06 -13.16
N ASP A 21 -6.44 1.15 -13.02
CA ASP A 21 -5.89 2.14 -12.10
C ASP A 21 -6.19 1.79 -10.64
N ILE A 22 -7.39 1.33 -10.32
CA ILE A 22 -7.76 0.90 -8.96
C ILE A 22 -6.81 -0.19 -8.45
N LYS A 23 -6.39 -1.12 -9.32
CA LYS A 23 -5.39 -2.15 -8.96
C LYS A 23 -4.07 -1.53 -8.49
N LYS A 24 -3.65 -0.39 -9.07
CA LYS A 24 -2.41 0.32 -8.73
C LYS A 24 -2.49 1.13 -7.44
N SER A 25 -3.68 1.38 -6.89
CA SER A 25 -3.90 2.26 -5.73
C SER A 25 -3.10 1.84 -4.49
N GLY A 26 -3.07 0.54 -4.17
CA GLY A 26 -2.34 0.02 -3.02
C GLY A 26 -0.83 0.23 -3.14
N THR A 27 -0.27 0.02 -4.34
CA THR A 27 1.13 0.30 -4.62
C THR A 27 1.43 1.79 -4.49
N LEU A 28 0.58 2.68 -4.99
CA LEU A 28 0.75 4.13 -4.81
C LEU A 28 0.82 4.55 -3.34
N VAL A 29 -0.01 3.96 -2.47
CA VAL A 29 0.06 4.20 -1.02
C VAL A 29 1.39 3.68 -0.46
N ALA A 30 1.79 2.46 -0.80
CA ALA A 30 3.06 1.88 -0.34
C ALA A 30 4.27 2.74 -0.75
N ARG A 31 4.29 3.23 -1.99
CA ARG A 31 5.33 4.15 -2.50
C ARG A 31 5.38 5.45 -1.70
N ARG A 32 4.23 6.06 -1.38
CA ARG A 32 4.17 7.27 -0.53
C ARG A 32 4.75 7.02 0.85
N VAL A 33 4.33 5.94 1.51
CA VAL A 33 4.82 5.60 2.85
C VAL A 33 6.33 5.34 2.81
N TYR A 34 6.79 4.54 1.85
CA TYR A 34 8.22 4.29 1.66
C TYR A 34 8.99 5.57 1.43
N TRP A 35 8.52 6.45 0.53
CA TRP A 35 9.20 7.70 0.22
C TRP A 35 9.35 8.60 1.45
N VAL A 36 8.30 8.71 2.28
CA VAL A 36 8.33 9.50 3.51
C VAL A 36 9.41 9.01 4.48
N PHE A 37 9.60 7.70 4.63
CA PHE A 37 10.53 7.15 5.62
C PHE A 37 11.93 6.86 5.09
N PHE A 38 12.03 6.34 3.87
CA PHE A 38 13.22 5.63 3.40
C PHE A 38 13.80 6.17 2.09
N ALA A 39 13.14 7.12 1.41
CA ALA A 39 13.77 7.78 0.27
C ALA A 39 15.11 8.40 0.68
N PRO A 40 16.15 8.36 -0.18
CA PRO A 40 17.48 8.85 0.14
C PRO A 40 17.51 10.28 0.70
N GLU A 41 16.61 11.14 0.22
CA GLU A 41 16.46 12.53 0.65
C GLU A 41 15.75 12.70 2.01
N ASN A 42 14.97 11.72 2.45
CA ASN A 42 14.14 11.81 3.66
C ASN A 42 14.71 11.02 4.83
N ARG A 43 15.44 9.94 4.58
CA ARG A 43 16.06 9.12 5.63
C ARG A 43 16.96 9.92 6.59
N PRO A 44 17.83 10.84 6.14
CA PRO A 44 18.65 11.66 7.05
C PRO A 44 17.82 12.61 7.93
N LYS A 45 16.63 13.02 7.48
CA LYS A 45 15.76 13.92 8.24
C LYS A 45 15.15 13.22 9.45
N TRP A 46 14.77 11.95 9.30
CA TRP A 46 14.36 11.12 10.43
C TRP A 46 15.47 10.92 11.46
N VAL A 47 16.70 10.66 10.99
CA VAL A 47 17.88 10.55 11.86
C VAL A 47 18.07 11.84 12.66
N ALA A 48 18.10 13.00 11.99
CA ALA A 48 18.26 14.30 12.62
C ALA A 48 17.13 14.61 13.61
N TRP A 49 15.88 14.29 13.25
CA TRP A 49 14.74 14.48 14.14
C TRP A 49 14.84 13.61 15.40
N LEU A 50 15.20 12.34 15.28
CA LEU A 50 15.39 11.43 16.42
C LEU A 50 16.48 11.95 17.37
N GLN A 51 17.63 12.39 16.82
CA GLN A 51 18.70 12.99 17.62
C GLN A 51 18.21 14.23 18.38
N LYS A 52 17.51 15.14 17.69
CA LYS A 52 16.98 16.37 18.29
C LYS A 52 15.91 16.09 19.35
N LYS A 53 14.98 15.18 19.08
CA LYS A 53 13.81 14.92 19.92
C LYS A 53 14.14 14.09 21.16
N TYR A 54 15.02 13.09 21.01
CA TYR A 54 15.28 12.09 22.04
C TYR A 54 16.72 12.09 22.55
N GLY A 55 17.62 12.91 21.99
CA GLY A 55 19.01 13.01 22.44
C GLY A 55 19.85 11.76 22.17
N VAL A 56 19.38 10.87 21.28
CA VAL A 56 20.10 9.66 20.87
C VAL A 56 21.27 10.01 19.96
N THR A 57 22.27 9.12 19.88
CA THR A 57 23.39 9.29 18.95
C THR A 57 22.96 9.09 17.50
N GLU A 58 23.76 9.55 16.54
CA GLU A 58 23.51 9.31 15.11
C GLU A 58 23.46 7.81 14.79
N GLU A 59 24.33 7.01 15.39
CA GLU A 59 24.36 5.56 15.26
C GLU A 59 23.06 4.92 15.76
N GLN A 60 22.61 5.31 16.95
CA GLN A 60 21.33 4.84 17.51
C GLN A 60 20.14 5.25 16.64
N ALA A 61 20.09 6.50 16.21
CA ALA A 61 19.02 6.99 15.34
C ALA A 61 19.01 6.26 13.98
N THR A 62 20.18 6.04 13.38
CA THR A 62 20.33 5.29 12.13
C THR A 62 19.88 3.84 12.30
N TRP A 63 20.23 3.21 13.41
CA TRP A 63 19.79 1.86 13.74
C TRP A 63 18.28 1.78 13.96
N ILE A 64 17.69 2.74 14.69
CA ILE A 64 16.24 2.83 14.90
C ILE A 64 15.52 2.91 13.55
N VAL A 65 15.90 3.87 12.69
CA VAL A 65 15.29 4.02 11.35
C VAL A 65 15.48 2.74 10.52
N GLY A 66 16.68 2.16 10.53
CA GLY A 66 16.99 0.94 9.79
C GLY A 66 16.37 -0.34 10.36
N SER A 67 15.72 -0.31 11.52
CA SER A 67 15.06 -1.47 12.15
C SER A 67 13.57 -1.53 11.91
N MET A 68 13.01 -0.54 11.20
CA MET A 68 11.60 -0.48 10.85
C MET A 68 11.42 -0.83 9.38
N ASP A 69 10.43 -1.67 9.06
CA ASP A 69 10.10 -2.01 7.69
C ASP A 69 8.72 -1.48 7.31
N VAL A 70 8.57 -1.05 6.05
CA VAL A 70 7.24 -0.91 5.45
C VAL A 70 6.70 -2.29 5.13
N LEU A 71 5.53 -2.59 5.66
CA LEU A 71 4.74 -3.76 5.30
C LEU A 71 3.58 -3.28 4.41
N PRO A 72 3.71 -3.33 3.07
CA PRO A 72 2.60 -3.00 2.20
C PRO A 72 1.44 -3.98 2.42
N ALA A 73 0.21 -3.51 2.24
CA ALA A 73 -0.97 -4.35 2.29
C ALA A 73 -0.88 -5.53 1.30
N SER A 74 -1.62 -6.60 1.59
CA SER A 74 -1.60 -7.84 0.79
C SER A 74 -1.85 -7.56 -0.69
N LYS A 75 -0.86 -7.97 -1.48
CA LYS A 75 -0.80 -7.88 -2.94
C LYS A 75 -1.60 -9.02 -3.54
N ARG A 76 -2.33 -8.75 -4.62
CA ARG A 76 -3.26 -9.72 -5.23
C ARG A 76 -2.88 -10.11 -6.64
N ILE A 77 -1.99 -9.35 -7.27
CA ILE A 77 -1.41 -9.64 -8.58
C ILE A 77 0.11 -9.46 -8.54
N PRO A 78 0.90 -10.23 -9.33
CA PRO A 78 2.36 -10.15 -9.33
C PRO A 78 2.92 -8.74 -9.54
N GLU A 79 2.24 -7.93 -10.34
CA GLU A 79 2.64 -6.56 -10.66
C GLU A 79 2.72 -5.68 -9.39
N ASP A 80 1.85 -5.88 -8.40
CA ASP A 80 1.90 -5.14 -7.14
C ASP A 80 3.20 -5.42 -6.37
N THR A 81 3.76 -6.62 -6.53
CA THR A 81 5.05 -7.01 -5.93
C THR A 81 6.19 -6.36 -6.68
N LEU A 82 6.20 -6.52 -8.00
CA LEU A 82 7.28 -6.06 -8.86
C LEU A 82 7.41 -4.54 -8.87
N HIS A 83 6.30 -3.80 -8.77
CA HIS A 83 6.28 -2.33 -8.71
C HIS A 83 6.47 -1.74 -7.31
N ALA A 84 6.75 -2.59 -6.32
CA ALA A 84 7.00 -2.20 -4.94
C ALA A 84 8.29 -2.85 -4.40
N LEU A 85 9.24 -3.19 -5.28
CA LEU A 85 10.53 -3.70 -4.84
C LEU A 85 11.39 -2.55 -4.32
N GLY A 86 11.95 -2.74 -3.12
CA GLY A 86 12.95 -1.86 -2.51
C GLY A 86 14.01 -2.69 -1.80
N GLU A 87 15.24 -2.21 -1.79
CA GLU A 87 16.42 -2.90 -1.26
C GLU A 87 16.43 -2.91 0.27
N ALA A 88 16.02 -1.80 0.89
CA ALA A 88 16.06 -1.63 2.33
C ALA A 88 14.67 -1.35 2.91
N ASN A 89 14.44 -1.86 4.12
CA ASN A 89 13.31 -1.52 4.99
C ASN A 89 11.93 -1.74 4.36
N PHE A 90 11.80 -2.85 3.64
CA PHE A 90 10.58 -3.23 2.96
C PHE A 90 10.36 -4.74 3.05
N THR A 91 9.24 -5.16 3.66
CA THR A 91 8.93 -6.57 3.87
C THR A 91 7.66 -6.95 3.13
N HIS A 92 7.79 -7.81 2.12
CA HIS A 92 6.66 -8.38 1.38
C HIS A 92 5.99 -9.49 2.18
N THR A 93 4.71 -9.30 2.55
CA THR A 93 3.93 -10.29 3.29
C THR A 93 3.05 -11.13 2.36
N GLU A 94 3.68 -11.87 1.44
CA GLU A 94 3.00 -12.61 0.39
C GLU A 94 2.73 -14.07 0.79
N PHE A 95 1.52 -14.55 0.52
CA PHE A 95 1.17 -15.95 0.67
C PHE A 95 1.90 -16.82 -0.39
N PRO A 96 2.14 -18.13 -0.12
CA PRO A 96 2.91 -18.98 -1.04
C PRO A 96 2.37 -19.04 -2.47
N ASN A 97 1.05 -18.97 -2.65
CA ASN A 97 0.42 -18.92 -3.98
C ASN A 97 0.80 -17.64 -4.75
N HIS A 98 0.88 -16.50 -4.06
CA HIS A 98 1.27 -15.24 -4.65
C HIS A 98 2.76 -15.21 -4.99
N GLN A 99 3.61 -15.72 -4.10
CA GLN A 99 5.05 -15.88 -4.38
C GLN A 99 5.28 -16.73 -5.64
N ARG A 100 4.51 -17.81 -5.81
CA ARG A 100 4.56 -18.64 -7.02
C ARG A 100 4.11 -17.88 -8.26
N ALA A 101 3.09 -17.02 -8.16
CA ALA A 101 2.64 -16.20 -9.28
C ALA A 101 3.71 -15.18 -9.71
N VAL A 102 4.37 -14.52 -8.74
CA VAL A 102 5.51 -13.62 -9.00
C VAL A 102 6.66 -14.37 -9.67
N GLN A 103 6.98 -15.58 -9.19
CA GLN A 103 7.99 -16.42 -9.83
C GLN A 103 7.65 -16.71 -11.30
N ILE A 104 6.42 -17.13 -11.60
CA ILE A 104 5.98 -17.43 -12.98
C ILE A 104 6.14 -16.21 -13.89
N VAL A 105 5.83 -15.01 -13.41
CA VAL A 105 6.08 -13.77 -14.17
C VAL A 105 7.57 -13.52 -14.38
N SER A 106 8.39 -13.77 -13.36
CA SER A 106 9.85 -13.60 -13.47
C SER A 106 10.55 -14.59 -14.42
N GLU A 107 9.89 -15.71 -14.75
CA GLU A 107 10.39 -16.74 -15.67
C GLU A 107 10.02 -16.49 -17.14
N GLN A 108 9.28 -15.41 -17.45
CA GLN A 108 8.93 -15.06 -18.82
C GLN A 108 10.14 -14.51 -19.58
N ASP A 109 10.28 -14.84 -20.88
CA ASP A 109 11.43 -14.39 -21.71
C ASP A 109 11.59 -12.86 -21.78
N SER A 110 10.50 -12.12 -21.63
CA SER A 110 10.50 -10.65 -21.64
C SER A 110 10.82 -10.02 -20.29
N PHE A 111 10.98 -10.81 -19.22
CA PHE A 111 11.20 -10.29 -17.89
C PHE A 111 12.63 -9.79 -17.69
N ASN A 112 12.76 -8.60 -17.14
CA ASN A 112 14.04 -8.02 -16.76
C ASN A 112 13.96 -7.42 -15.36
N LEU A 113 14.63 -8.05 -14.39
CA LEU A 113 14.64 -7.58 -13.00
C LEU A 113 15.21 -6.16 -12.85
N ALA A 114 16.10 -5.73 -13.75
CA ALA A 114 16.69 -4.39 -13.69
C ALA A 114 15.63 -3.29 -13.85
N ASP A 115 14.54 -3.57 -14.57
CA ASP A 115 13.44 -2.62 -14.79
C ASP A 115 12.61 -2.37 -13.52
N PHE A 116 12.77 -3.24 -12.50
CA PHE A 116 12.01 -3.17 -11.24
C PHE A 116 12.87 -2.86 -10.02
N ARG A 117 14.19 -2.67 -10.18
CA ARG A 117 15.08 -2.34 -9.07
C ARG A 117 14.69 -0.98 -8.49
N GLU A 118 14.45 -0.92 -7.17
CA GLU A 118 13.95 0.29 -6.47
C GLU A 118 12.63 0.84 -7.02
N SER A 119 11.80 -0.01 -7.65
CA SER A 119 10.52 0.42 -8.24
C SER A 119 9.52 0.99 -7.23
N ILE A 120 9.77 0.80 -5.93
CA ILE A 120 9.03 1.47 -4.85
C ILE A 120 9.22 3.01 -4.85
N LEU A 121 10.27 3.53 -5.49
CA LEU A 121 10.51 4.96 -5.66
C LEU A 121 9.99 5.51 -7.00
N ASP A 122 9.48 4.65 -7.89
CA ASP A 122 9.00 5.06 -9.21
C ASP A 122 7.62 5.74 -9.17
N THR A 123 7.24 6.29 -10.32
CA THR A 123 5.88 6.78 -10.59
C THR A 123 5.17 5.88 -11.59
N TYR A 124 3.84 5.88 -11.57
CA TYR A 124 3.07 5.30 -12.69
C TYR A 124 2.91 6.33 -13.81
N GLU A 125 2.39 5.87 -14.94
CA GLU A 125 2.04 6.71 -16.08
C GLU A 125 1.21 7.94 -15.69
N LEU A 126 1.42 9.03 -16.45
CA LEU A 126 0.64 10.25 -16.29
C LEU A 126 -0.86 9.95 -16.43
N GLY A 127 -1.66 10.46 -15.50
CA GLY A 127 -3.12 10.29 -15.48
C GLY A 127 -3.62 9.25 -14.48
N VAL A 128 -2.81 8.25 -14.09
CA VAL A 128 -3.24 7.21 -13.14
C VAL A 128 -3.66 7.83 -11.81
N SER A 129 -2.77 8.59 -11.20
CA SER A 129 -3.07 9.25 -9.93
C SER A 129 -4.18 10.28 -10.07
N GLN A 130 -4.28 11.01 -11.20
CA GLN A 130 -5.33 11.99 -11.43
C GLN A 130 -6.72 11.34 -11.47
N ARG A 131 -6.88 10.25 -12.23
CA ARG A 131 -8.16 9.51 -12.34
C ARG A 131 -8.55 8.86 -11.02
N LEU A 132 -7.58 8.26 -10.32
CA LEU A 132 -7.81 7.73 -8.98
C LEU A 132 -8.24 8.83 -7.99
N TYR A 133 -7.66 10.03 -8.11
CA TYR A 133 -8.00 11.14 -7.25
C TYR A 133 -9.42 11.68 -7.45
N GLU A 134 -10.15 11.26 -8.50
CA GLU A 134 -11.58 11.54 -8.63
C GLU A 134 -12.43 10.70 -7.67
N LEU A 135 -11.89 9.59 -7.14
CA LEU A 135 -12.57 8.69 -6.22
C LEU A 135 -12.41 9.17 -4.77
N PRO A 136 -13.51 9.46 -4.03
CA PRO A 136 -13.43 9.91 -2.64
C PRO A 136 -12.72 8.90 -1.71
N ASP A 137 -12.95 7.61 -1.92
CA ASP A 137 -12.35 6.52 -1.13
C ASP A 137 -10.82 6.48 -1.30
N TYR A 138 -10.32 6.77 -2.51
CA TYR A 138 -8.90 6.88 -2.77
C TYR A 138 -8.29 8.10 -2.06
N GLN A 139 -8.94 9.27 -2.14
CA GLN A 139 -8.47 10.47 -1.42
C GLN A 139 -8.32 10.20 0.08
N GLN A 140 -9.32 9.55 0.67
CA GLN A 140 -9.37 9.19 2.09
C GLN A 140 -8.26 8.23 2.52
N GLY A 141 -7.92 7.25 1.68
CA GLY A 141 -6.85 6.27 1.95
C GLY A 141 -5.44 6.71 1.53
N TYR A 142 -5.33 7.71 0.65
CA TYR A 142 -4.06 8.14 0.03
C TYR A 142 -3.49 9.42 0.64
N ASP A 143 -4.34 10.35 1.06
CA ASP A 143 -3.92 11.64 1.61
C ASP A 143 -3.56 11.56 3.09
N LEU A 144 -2.78 12.55 3.55
CA LEU A 144 -2.43 12.67 4.96
C LEU A 144 -3.60 13.25 5.76
N THR A 145 -3.53 13.15 7.08
CA THR A 145 -4.31 14.06 7.95
C THR A 145 -3.58 15.39 8.09
N PRO A 146 -4.27 16.49 8.46
CA PRO A 146 -3.62 17.78 8.74
C PRO A 146 -2.50 17.68 9.79
N GLU A 147 -2.68 16.86 10.83
CA GLU A 147 -1.72 16.70 11.91
C GLU A 147 -0.45 16.00 11.44
N VAL A 148 -0.58 14.95 10.62
CA VAL A 148 0.56 14.25 10.04
C VAL A 148 1.31 15.17 9.07
N LYS A 149 0.59 15.92 8.22
CA LYS A 149 1.23 16.87 7.31
C LYS A 149 2.03 17.94 8.06
N ALA A 150 1.44 18.54 9.10
CA ALA A 150 2.12 19.52 9.94
C ALA A 150 3.36 18.92 10.63
N PHE A 151 3.24 17.73 11.21
CA PHE A 151 4.37 17.04 11.82
C PHE A 151 5.53 16.79 10.84
N LEU A 152 5.22 16.30 9.63
CA LEU A 152 6.24 16.04 8.62
C LEU A 152 6.95 17.32 8.17
N LEU A 153 6.23 18.42 7.98
CA LEU A 153 6.80 19.71 7.56
C LEU A 153 7.58 20.40 8.68
N ASP A 154 6.96 20.55 9.84
CA ASP A 154 7.41 21.46 10.89
C ASP A 154 8.39 20.80 11.87
N GLU A 155 8.23 19.50 12.13
CA GLU A 155 9.07 18.76 13.08
C GLU A 155 10.18 17.99 12.37
N VAL A 156 9.82 17.22 11.33
CA VAL A 156 10.78 16.32 10.64
C VAL A 156 11.51 17.04 9.49
N GLY A 157 10.88 17.99 8.82
CA GLY A 157 11.45 18.71 7.67
C GLY A 157 11.27 18.00 6.31
N ILE A 158 10.29 17.10 6.19
CA ILE A 158 9.94 16.40 4.96
C ILE A 158 8.98 17.27 4.15
N ASP A 159 9.35 17.61 2.92
CA ASP A 159 8.53 18.46 2.05
C ASP A 159 7.35 17.67 1.47
N VAL A 160 6.22 17.78 2.15
CA VAL A 160 4.91 17.32 1.70
C VAL A 160 3.97 18.50 1.44
N GLY A 161 4.51 19.69 1.15
CA GLY A 161 3.73 20.93 1.05
C GLY A 161 2.60 20.85 0.02
N SER A 162 2.85 20.17 -1.10
CA SER A 162 1.89 19.94 -2.18
C SER A 162 0.84 18.85 -1.88
N TRP A 163 1.05 18.03 -0.84
CA TRP A 163 0.17 16.90 -0.53
C TRP A 163 -1.11 17.39 0.13
N GLN A 164 -2.20 16.72 -0.19
CA GLN A 164 -3.53 17.08 0.32
C GLN A 164 -3.75 16.45 1.70
N THR A 165 -4.73 16.96 2.44
CA THR A 165 -4.99 16.58 3.84
C THR A 165 -6.39 15.97 4.05
N ARG A 166 -6.86 15.19 3.07
CA ARG A 166 -8.19 14.55 3.10
C ARG A 166 -8.17 13.14 3.71
N GLY A 167 -7.03 12.74 4.29
CA GLY A 167 -6.85 11.45 4.92
C GLY A 167 -7.77 11.26 6.12
N MET A 168 -8.17 10.01 6.34
CA MET A 168 -9.02 9.65 7.48
C MET A 168 -8.25 9.63 8.80
N GLN A 169 -8.92 10.03 9.87
CA GLN A 169 -8.40 9.88 11.21
C GLN A 169 -8.51 8.41 11.68
N PRO A 170 -7.66 7.94 12.61
CA PRO A 170 -7.71 6.58 13.13
C PRO A 170 -9.09 6.14 13.65
N GLY A 171 -9.88 7.08 14.18
CA GLY A 171 -11.25 6.81 14.64
C GLY A 171 -12.23 6.43 13.53
N ASP A 172 -11.98 6.85 12.29
CA ASP A 172 -12.85 6.62 11.14
C ASP A 172 -12.52 5.33 10.38
N TRP A 173 -11.34 4.75 10.62
CA TRP A 173 -10.87 3.54 9.92
C TRP A 173 -11.86 2.36 9.96
N PRO A 174 -12.58 2.08 11.06
CA PRO A 174 -13.58 1.00 11.08
C PRO A 174 -14.72 1.20 10.07
N GLY A 175 -14.99 2.45 9.68
CA GLY A 175 -16.01 2.80 8.69
C GLY A 175 -15.52 2.72 7.25
N PHE A 176 -14.22 2.55 7.02
CA PHE A 176 -13.64 2.55 5.68
C PHE A 176 -14.01 1.27 4.90
N GLY A 177 -14.41 1.43 3.64
CA GLY A 177 -15.02 0.35 2.86
C GLY A 177 -14.12 -0.89 2.73
N SER A 178 -12.80 -0.69 2.54
CA SER A 178 -11.84 -1.78 2.45
C SER A 178 -11.68 -2.55 3.78
N VAL A 179 -11.76 -1.85 4.93
CA VAL A 179 -11.69 -2.45 6.27
C VAL A 179 -12.94 -3.29 6.54
N GLN A 180 -14.11 -2.73 6.26
CA GLN A 180 -15.39 -3.42 6.44
C GLN A 180 -15.48 -4.68 5.58
N LYS A 181 -15.12 -4.56 4.29
CA LYS A 181 -15.10 -5.69 3.35
C LYS A 181 -14.17 -6.80 3.81
N THR A 182 -12.92 -6.44 4.09
CA THR A 182 -11.88 -7.42 4.46
C THR A 182 -12.22 -8.12 5.77
N GLY A 183 -12.68 -7.36 6.78
CA GLY A 183 -13.13 -7.93 8.05
C GLY A 183 -14.33 -8.88 7.90
N GLY A 184 -15.27 -8.55 7.01
CA GLY A 184 -16.39 -9.41 6.68
C GLY A 184 -15.98 -10.71 5.97
N GLU A 185 -15.13 -10.61 4.94
CA GLU A 185 -14.62 -11.76 4.19
C GLU A 185 -13.82 -12.72 5.08
N PHE A 186 -12.91 -12.20 5.93
CA PHE A 186 -12.15 -13.04 6.85
C PHE A 186 -13.03 -13.74 7.89
N ARG A 187 -14.01 -13.02 8.46
CA ARG A 187 -14.95 -13.62 9.42
C ARG A 187 -15.74 -14.75 8.77
N ALA A 188 -16.30 -14.51 7.59
CA ALA A 188 -17.06 -15.53 6.86
C ALA A 188 -16.22 -16.78 6.55
N ALA A 189 -14.97 -16.59 6.12
CA ALA A 189 -14.06 -17.71 5.85
C ALA A 189 -13.72 -18.50 7.13
N TYR A 190 -13.47 -17.81 8.25
CA TYR A 190 -13.20 -18.45 9.54
C TYR A 190 -14.41 -19.23 10.03
N ASP A 191 -15.61 -18.64 9.98
CA ASP A 191 -16.85 -19.28 10.43
C ASP A 191 -17.15 -20.54 9.61
N ALA A 192 -16.94 -20.49 8.29
CA ALA A 192 -17.09 -21.65 7.41
C ALA A 192 -16.10 -22.76 7.74
N PHE A 193 -14.82 -22.41 7.95
CA PHE A 193 -13.79 -23.38 8.34
C PHE A 193 -14.07 -24.02 9.71
N ALA A 194 -14.42 -23.21 10.71
CA ALA A 194 -14.77 -23.69 12.04
C ALA A 194 -15.99 -24.63 12.00
N GLY A 195 -17.00 -24.29 11.20
CA GLY A 195 -18.17 -25.15 10.95
C GLY A 195 -17.79 -26.51 10.37
N LEU A 196 -16.89 -26.54 9.39
CA LEU A 196 -16.38 -27.76 8.78
C LEU A 196 -15.58 -28.61 9.78
N CYS A 197 -14.72 -27.99 10.59
CA CYS A 197 -13.98 -28.71 11.63
C CYS A 197 -14.92 -29.37 12.64
N VAL A 198 -15.98 -28.66 13.07
CA VAL A 198 -16.98 -29.21 14.00
C VAL A 198 -17.78 -30.34 13.35
N SER A 199 -18.14 -30.24 12.07
CA SER A 199 -18.86 -31.32 11.38
C SER A 199 -18.01 -32.58 11.27
N ILE A 200 -16.75 -32.44 10.84
CA ILE A 200 -15.81 -33.57 10.75
C ILE A 200 -15.60 -34.21 12.13
N ALA A 201 -15.40 -33.41 13.18
CA ALA A 201 -15.21 -33.93 14.53
C ALA A 201 -16.41 -34.77 15.01
N LYS A 202 -17.64 -34.36 14.66
CA LYS A 202 -18.88 -35.10 14.97
C LYS A 202 -19.04 -36.39 14.15
N GLU A 203 -18.45 -36.48 12.96
CA GLU A 203 -18.50 -37.70 12.13
C GLU A 203 -17.52 -38.78 12.61
N VAL A 204 -16.45 -38.38 13.30
CA VAL A 204 -15.42 -39.29 13.82
C VAL A 204 -15.53 -39.60 15.31
N SER A 205 -16.58 -39.10 15.98
CA SER A 205 -16.92 -39.40 17.39
C SER A 205 -18.15 -40.30 17.51
#